data_AF-A0A2Z4LMK0-F1
#
_entry.id   AF-A0A2Z4LMK0-F1
#
_cell.length_a   1.000
_cell.length_b   1.000
_cell.length_c   1.000
_cell.angle_alpha   90.00
_cell.angle_beta   90.00
_cell.angle_gamma   90.00
#
_symmetry.space_group_name_H-M   'P 1'
#
loop_
_entity.id
_entity.type
_entity.pdbx_description
1 polymer ?
#
loop_
_entity_poly.entity_id
_entity_poly.type
_entity_poly.pdbx_seq_one_letter_code
_entity_poly.pdbx_strand_id
1 'polypeptide(L)' 'MHTNKELLVKGLKFIGYTVAFMFLAPFVISQAFKNVDHPAYIPVLVIGLLLAMTAIGLGFYTIKVFMDALFGKKPKG' A
#
# COMPACT_ATOMS: atom_id res chain seq x y z
N MET A 1 28.71 1.57 8.13
CA MET A 1 27.25 1.32 8.26
C MET A 1 26.98 -0.07 7.72
N HIS A 2 26.45 -0.99 8.52
CA HIS A 2 26.04 -2.30 8.04
C HIS A 2 24.55 -2.24 7.72
N THR A 3 24.22 -2.06 6.44
CA THR A 3 22.84 -2.12 5.94
C THR A 3 22.22 -3.49 6.26
N ASN A 4 20.99 -3.51 6.78
CA ASN A 4 20.30 -4.77 7.05
C ASN A 4 19.64 -5.27 5.76
N LYS A 5 20.33 -6.17 5.05
CA LYS A 5 19.89 -6.69 3.74
C LYS A 5 18.54 -7.40 3.78
N GLU A 6 18.25 -8.14 4.84
CA GLU A 6 16.96 -8.83 4.98
C GLU A 6 15.80 -7.84 5.09
N LEU A 7 15.99 -6.80 5.90
CA LEU A 7 14.99 -5.74 6.09
C LEU A 7 14.81 -4.90 4.81
N LEU A 8 15.88 -4.75 4.02
CA LEU A 8 15.85 -4.06 2.73
C LEU A 8 15.07 -4.85 1.68
N VAL A 9 15.31 -6.16 1.57
CA VAL A 9 14.52 -7.04 0.69
C VAL A 9 13.05 -7.04 1.10
N LYS A 10 12.77 -7.05 2.41
CA LYS A 10 11.41 -6.91 2.92
C LYS A 10 10.79 -5.57 2.50
N GLY A 11 11.50 -4.46 2.69
CA GLY A 11 11.06 -3.13 2.26
C GLY A 11 10.74 -3.09 0.76
N LEU A 12 11.61 -3.67 -0.08
CA LEU A 12 11.41 -3.72 -1.53
C LEU A 12 10.14 -4.51 -1.93
N LYS A 13 9.84 -5.63 -1.25
CA LYS A 13 8.58 -6.36 -1.45
C LYS A 13 7.36 -5.51 -1.09
N PHE A 14 7.44 -4.78 0.03
CA PHE A 14 6.36 -3.88 0.44
C PHE A 14 6.19 -2.67 -0.48
N ILE A 15 7.26 -2.17 -1.12
CA ILE A 15 7.16 -1.19 -2.23
C ILE A 15 6.32 -1.76 -3.36
N GLY A 16 6.63 -2.98 -3.81
CA GLY A 16 5.88 -3.66 -4.87
C GLY A 16 4.38 -3.77 -4.54
N TYR A 17 4.04 -4.19 -3.33
CA TYR A 17 2.64 -4.25 -2.88
C TYR A 17 1.99 -2.87 -2.81
N THR A 18 2.67 -1.87 -2.25
CA THR A 18 2.15 -0.50 -2.15
C THR A 18 1.81 0.06 -3.53
N VAL A 19 2.73 -0.07 -4.48
CA VAL A 19 2.53 0.39 -5.85
C VAL A 19 1.36 -0.34 -6.51
N ALA A 20 1.28 -1.67 -6.36
CA ALA A 20 0.16 -2.43 -6.90
C ALA A 20 -1.20 -1.95 -6.36
N PHE A 21 -1.31 -1.71 -5.05
CA PHE A 21 -2.52 -1.18 -4.43
C PHE A 21 -2.83 0.27 -4.87
N MET A 22 -1.81 1.11 -5.04
CA MET A 22 -1.97 2.50 -5.53
C MET A 22 -2.56 2.57 -6.94
N PHE A 23 -2.32 1.57 -7.80
CA PHE A 23 -2.97 1.49 -9.12
C PHE A 23 -4.31 0.76 -9.05
N LEU A 24 -4.41 -0.31 -8.25
CA LEU A 24 -5.62 -1.12 -8.16
C LEU A 24 -6.78 -0.35 -7.55
N ALA A 25 -6.54 0.46 -6.51
CA ALA A 25 -7.57 1.25 -5.85
C ALA A 25 -8.30 2.23 -6.81
N PRO A 26 -7.61 3.16 -7.50
CA PRO A 26 -8.28 4.08 -8.43
C PRO A 26 -8.87 3.35 -9.64
N PHE A 27 -8.27 2.23 -10.07
CA PHE A 27 -8.86 1.39 -11.11
C PHE A 27 -10.22 0.84 -10.67
N VAL A 28 -10.32 0.20 -9.51
CA VAL A 28 -11.56 -0.37 -8.98
C VAL A 28 -12.61 0.72 -8.72
N ILE A 29 -12.22 1.86 -8.14
CA ILE A 29 -13.12 3.00 -7.91
C ILE A 29 -13.67 3.54 -9.24
N SER A 30 -12.80 3.68 -10.25
CA SER A 30 -13.23 4.12 -11.59
C SER A 30 -14.19 3.14 -12.25
N GLN A 31 -14.00 1.83 -12.03
CA GLN A 31 -14.96 0.82 -12.51
C GLN A 31 -16.29 0.91 -11.77
N ALA A 32 -16.30 1.17 -10.45
CA ALA A 32 -17.54 1.40 -9.72
C ALA A 32 -18.32 2.58 -10.31
N PHE A 33 -17.67 3.74 -10.49
CA PHE A 33 -18.34 4.94 -11.02
C PHE A 33 -18.83 4.81 -12.47
N LYS A 34 -18.26 3.91 -13.27
CA LYS A 34 -18.79 3.59 -14.61
C LYS A 34 -20.05 2.72 -14.58
N ASN A 35 -20.34 2.06 -13.45
CA ASN A 35 -21.41 1.09 -13.30
C ASN A 35 -22.40 1.50 -12.20
N VAL A 36 -22.69 2.80 -12.07
CA VAL A 36 -23.57 3.36 -11.01
C VAL A 36 -24.99 2.76 -11.00
N ASP A 37 -25.50 2.38 -12.17
CA ASP A 37 -26.85 1.78 -12.31
C ASP A 37 -26.86 0.27 -12.02
N HIS A 38 -25.69 -0.35 -11.85
CA HIS A 38 -25.59 -1.79 -11.59
C HIS A 38 -25.68 -2.08 -10.08
N PRO A 39 -26.39 -3.14 -9.65
CA PRO A 39 -26.50 -3.50 -8.23
C PRO A 39 -25.14 -3.70 -7.51
N ALA A 40 -24.10 -4.04 -8.27
CA ALA A 40 -22.74 -4.20 -7.75
C ALA A 40 -21.99 -2.87 -7.50
N TYR A 41 -22.57 -1.71 -7.84
CA TYR A 41 -21.95 -0.39 -7.64
C TYR A 41 -21.44 -0.21 -6.20
N ILE A 42 -22.32 -0.39 -5.22
CA ILE A 42 -21.99 -0.19 -3.80
C ILE A 42 -20.92 -1.19 -3.33
N PRO A 43 -21.04 -2.51 -3.56
CA PRO A 43 -19.98 -3.46 -3.23
C PRO A 43 -18.61 -3.12 -3.83
N VAL A 44 -18.56 -2.79 -5.12
CA VAL A 44 -17.29 -2.51 -5.82
C VAL A 44 -16.69 -1.19 -5.32
N LEU A 45 -17.51 -0.17 -5.06
CA LEU A 45 -17.06 1.09 -4.49
C LEU A 45 -16.44 0.89 -3.10
N VAL A 46 -17.09 0.10 -2.24
CA VAL A 46 -16.56 -0.23 -0.90
C VAL A 46 -15.21 -0.94 -1.01
N ILE A 47 -15.08 -1.93 -1.91
CA ILE A 47 -13.79 -2.59 -2.15
C ILE A 47 -12.73 -1.59 -2.60
N GLY A 48 -13.06 -0.69 -3.53
CA GLY A 48 -12.15 0.36 -4.00
C GLY A 48 -11.65 1.27 -2.87
N LEU A 49 -12.55 1.68 -1.96
CA LEU A 49 -12.19 2.51 -0.80
C LEU A 49 -11.33 1.75 0.23
N LEU A 50 -11.62 0.47 0.48
CA LEU A 50 -10.78 -0.38 1.33
C LEU A 50 -9.37 -0.56 0.75
N LEU A 51 -9.26 -0.75 -0.57
CA LEU A 51 -7.99 -0.81 -1.27
C LEU A 51 -7.22 0.51 -1.14
N ALA A 52 -7.90 1.66 -1.27
CA ALA A 52 -7.29 2.98 -1.11
C ALA A 52 -6.75 3.20 0.32
N MET A 53 -7.52 2.87 1.35
CA MET A 53 -7.05 2.95 2.75
C MET A 53 -5.85 2.04 2.99
N THR A 54 -5.88 0.82 2.42
CA THR A 54 -4.77 -0.13 2.51
C THR A 54 -3.52 0.41 1.80
N ALA A 55 -3.67 1.02 0.63
CA ALA A 55 -2.56 1.64 -0.11
C ALA A 55 -1.87 2.73 0.71
N ILE A 56 -2.65 3.59 1.36
CA ILE A 56 -2.14 4.67 2.22
C ILE A 56 -1.39 4.08 3.42
N GLY A 57 -1.98 3.10 4.10
CA GLY A 57 -1.34 2.42 5.25
C GLY A 57 -0.03 1.72 4.86
N LEU A 58 -0.03 0.99 3.73
CA LEU A 58 1.15 0.35 3.19
C LEU A 58 2.22 1.37 2.77
N GLY A 59 1.84 2.53 2.24
CA GLY A 59 2.77 3.60 1.90
C GLY A 59 3.60 4.05 3.09
N PHE A 60 2.96 4.39 4.20
CA PHE A 60 3.67 4.78 5.43
C PHE A 60 4.50 3.65 6.01
N TYR A 61 3.95 2.44 6.07
CA TYR A 61 4.66 1.27 6.59
C TYR A 61 5.91 0.94 5.77
N THR A 62 5.80 1.01 4.44
CA THR A 62 6.90 0.73 3.51
C THR A 62 8.05 1.70 3.70
N ILE A 63 7.76 3.00 3.78
CA ILE A 63 8.77 4.04 4.03
C ILE A 63 9.50 3.74 5.35
N LYS A 64 8.76 3.41 6.42
CA LYS A 64 9.35 3.07 7.71
C LYS A 64 10.29 1.88 7.63
N VAL A 65 9.86 0.77 7.02
CA VAL A 65 10.70 -0.44 6.87
C VAL A 65 11.94 -0.12 6.05
N PHE A 66 11.80 0.66 4.97
CA PHE A 66 12.92 1.04 4.13
C PHE A 66 13.94 1.91 4.87
N MET A 67 13.48 2.89 5.67
CA MET A 67 14.35 3.71 6.51
C MET A 67 15.05 2.89 7.60
N ASP A 68 14.33 2.01 8.29
CA ASP A 68 14.90 1.11 9.30
C ASP A 68 15.97 0.18 8.67
N ALA A 69 15.81 -0.22 7.41
CA ALA A 69 16.77 -1.07 6.71
C ALA A 69 18.08 -0.35 6.34
N LEU A 70 17.98 0.93 5.95
CA LEU A 70 19.11 1.75 5.54
C LEU A 70 19.90 2.30 6.74
N PHE A 71 19.19 2.78 7.76
CA PHE A 71 19.79 3.53 8.86
C PHE A 71 19.77 2.77 10.20
N GLY A 72 19.12 1.61 10.25
CA GLY A 72 18.90 0.89 11.50
C GLY A 72 17.74 1.48 12.30
N LYS A 73 17.21 0.69 13.24
CA LYS A 73 16.11 1.10 14.12
C LYS A 73 16.62 2.10 15.16
N LYS A 74 15.96 3.24 15.33
CA LYS A 74 16.23 4.11 16.51
C LYS A 74 15.91 3.34 17.79
N PRO A 75 16.79 3.37 18.80
CA PRO A 75 16.46 2.81 20.12
C PRO A 75 15.23 3.56 20.65
N LYS A 76 14.22 2.80 21.08
CA LYS A 76 13.11 3.36 21.86
C LYS A 76 13.70 3.71 23.22
N GLY A 77 14.01 4.99 23.43
CA GLY A 77 14.28 5.55 24.74
C GLY A 77 13.03 5.58 25.61
#